data_AF-H2IY63-F1
#
_entry.id   AF-H2IY63-F1
#
_cell.length_a   1.000
_cell.length_b   1.000
_cell.length_c   1.000
_cell.angle_alpha   90.00
_cell.angle_beta   90.00
_cell.angle_gamma   90.00
#
_symmetry.space_group_name_H-M   'P 1'
#
loop_
_entity.id
_entity.type
_entity.pdbx_description
1 polymer ?
#
loop_
_entity_poly.entity_id
_entity_poly.type
_entity_poly.pdbx_seq_one_letter_code
_entity_poly.pdbx_strand_id
1 'polypeptide(L)' 'MSQLIQLSRHSYVYRGFTIHKCPRNSATMRTAYNVLSDGNYFGRDFALAEAMKTVDQIRDGSSQ' A
#
# COMPACT_ATOMS: atom_id res chain seq x y z
N MET A 1 6.49 -16.34 -2.51
CA MET A 1 7.20 -15.19 -1.90
C MET A 1 6.71 -13.92 -2.57
N SER A 2 5.87 -13.15 -1.89
CA SER A 2 5.47 -11.84 -2.38
C SER A 2 6.56 -10.83 -2.10
N GLN A 3 7.29 -10.41 -3.13
CA GLN A 3 8.33 -9.41 -3.00
C GLN A 3 7.72 -8.00 -3.05
N LEU A 4 8.08 -7.19 -2.05
CA LEU A 4 7.87 -5.75 -2.07
C LEU A 4 8.95 -5.14 -2.96
N ILE A 5 8.55 -4.63 -4.13
CA ILE A 5 9.43 -3.97 -5.07
C ILE A 5 9.37 -2.47 -4.79
N GLN A 6 10.48 -1.87 -4.36
CA GLN A 6 10.56 -0.43 -4.23
C GLN A 6 10.81 0.19 -5.61
N LEU A 7 9.82 0.91 -6.14
CA LEU A 7 9.99 1.67 -7.38
C LEU A 7 10.69 3.01 -7.15
N SER A 8 10.44 3.65 -6.00
CA SER A 8 10.97 4.98 -5.68
C SER A 8 10.99 5.23 -4.17
N ARG A 9 11.54 6.38 -3.74
CA ARG A 9 11.56 6.78 -2.33
C ARG A 9 10.17 6.85 -1.69
N HIS A 10 9.13 7.09 -2.50
CA HIS A 10 7.74 7.17 -2.06
C HIS A 10 6.81 6.18 -2.76
N SER A 11 7.33 5.24 -3.54
CA SER A 11 6.50 4.33 -4.34
C SER A 11 7.02 2.91 -4.20
N TYR A 12 6.12 2.00 -3.86
CA TYR A 12 6.38 0.59 -3.66
C TYR A 12 5.33 -0.22 -4.42
N VAL A 13 5.65 -1.45 -4.80
CA VAL A 13 4.74 -2.40 -5.44
C VAL A 13 4.77 -3.69 -4.67
N TYR A 14 3.61 -4.21 -4.30
CA TYR A 14 3.43 -5.44 -3.54
C TYR A 14 2.32 -6.27 -4.16
N ARG A 15 2.63 -7.49 -4.62
CA ARG A 15 1.65 -8.41 -5.24
C ARG A 15 0.79 -7.78 -6.36
N GLY A 16 1.34 -6.85 -7.14
CA GLY A 16 0.60 -6.13 -8.20
C GLY A 16 -0.14 -4.88 -7.73
N PHE A 17 -0.13 -4.57 -6.44
CA PHE A 17 -0.68 -3.34 -5.87
C PHE A 17 0.44 -2.32 -5.71
N THR A 18 0.16 -1.06 -6.01
CA THR A 18 1.05 0.09 -5.80
C THR A 18 0.78 0.72 -4.44
N ILE A 19 1.78 0.74 -3.57
CA ILE A 19 1.75 1.43 -2.29
C ILE A 19 2.51 2.76 -2.44
N HIS A 20 1.79 3.88 -2.33
CA HIS A 20 2.36 5.21 -2.41
C HIS A 20 2.46 5.85 -1.03
N LYS A 21 3.66 6.21 -0.62
CA LYS A 21 3.95 6.88 0.65
C LYS A 21 3.62 8.36 0.53
N CYS A 22 2.62 8.81 1.28
CA CYS A 22 2.32 10.23 1.36
C CYS A 22 3.38 10.96 2.19
N PRO A 23 3.61 12.26 1.90
CA PRO A 23 4.44 13.09 2.75
C PRO A 23 3.89 13.08 4.17
N ARG A 24 4.80 12.99 5.13
CA ARG A 24 4.46 13.00 6.55
C ARG A 24 3.71 14.28 6.86
N ASN A 25 2.51 14.15 7.40
CA ASN A 25 1.73 15.30 7.80
C ASN A 25 2.45 15.94 9.00
N SER A 26 2.84 17.21 8.89
CA SER A 26 3.53 17.94 9.96
C SER A 26 2.64 18.17 11.18
N ALA A 27 1.31 18.20 11.00
CA ALA A 27 0.36 18.41 12.08
C ALA A 27 0.12 17.15 12.92
N THR A 28 0.02 15.98 12.28
CA THR A 28 -0.22 14.70 12.98
C THR A 28 1.05 13.86 13.17
N MET A 29 2.18 14.28 12.57
CA MET A 29 3.46 13.57 12.54
C MET A 29 3.38 12.15 11.97
N ARG A 30 2.27 11.79 11.32
CA ARG A 30 2.02 10.47 10.76
C ARG A 30 2.38 10.41 9.28
N THR A 31 2.92 9.27 8.88
CA THR A 31 3.17 8.94 7.48
C THR A 31 2.05 8.02 7.02
N ALA A 32 1.23 8.51 6.10
CA ALA A 32 0.14 7.75 5.50
C ALA A 32 0.63 6.99 4.26
N TYR A 33 0.11 5.80 4.02
CA TYR A 33 0.43 4.99 2.84
C TYR A 33 -0.86 4.67 2.08
N ASN A 34 -0.88 5.03 0.80
CA ASN A 34 -1.99 4.77 -0.10
C ASN A 34 -1.77 3.46 -0.82
N VAL A 35 -2.79 2.61 -0.87
CA VAL A 35 -2.81 1.39 -1.69
C VAL A 35 -3.67 1.64 -2.91
N LEU A 36 -3.09 1.42 -4.08
CA LEU A 36 -3.74 1.51 -5.37
C LEU A 36 -3.52 0.21 -6.15
N SER A 37 -4.49 -0.22 -6.94
CA SER A 37 -4.34 -1.34 -7.89
C SER A 37 -4.97 -0.96 -9.20
N ASP A 38 -4.18 -0.89 -10.26
CA ASP A 38 -4.67 -0.69 -11.64
C ASP A 38 -5.69 0.47 -11.79
N GLY A 39 -5.45 1.60 -11.12
CA GLY A 39 -6.34 2.77 -11.13
C GLY A 39 -7.45 2.76 -10.06
N ASN A 40 -7.63 1.66 -9.33
CA ASN A 40 -8.55 1.58 -8.19
C ASN A 40 -7.83 1.90 -6.89
N TYR A 41 -8.44 2.73 -6.06
CA TYR A 41 -7.89 3.12 -4.76
C TYR A 41 -8.54 2.31 -3.64
N PHE A 42 -7.71 1.65 -2.83
CA PHE A 42 -8.15 0.74 -1.76
C PHE A 42 -8.06 1.38 -0.36
N GLY A 43 -7.26 2.43 -0.18
CA GLY A 43 -7.23 3.23 1.05
C GLY A 43 -5.89 3.95 1.27
N ARG A 44 -5.82 4.84 2.28
CA ARG A 44 -4.73 5.83 2.52
C ARG A 44 -4.17 5.87 3.93
N ASP A 45 -4.94 5.44 4.92
CA ASP A 45 -4.56 5.60 6.32
C ASP A 45 -3.78 4.41 6.89
N PHE A 46 -3.19 3.61 6.01
CA PHE A 46 -2.50 2.40 6.42
C PHE A 46 -1.04 2.71 6.77
N ALA A 47 -0.52 2.00 7.77
CA ALA A 47 0.92 1.77 7.87
C ALA A 47 1.36 0.81 6.77
N LEU A 48 2.66 0.76 6.44
CA LEU A 48 3.16 -0.16 5.41
C LEU A 48 2.76 -1.62 5.67
N ALA A 49 2.79 -2.05 6.94
CA ALA A 49 2.38 -3.40 7.34
C ALA A 49 0.87 -3.65 7.12
N GLU A 50 0.02 -2.69 7.50
CA GLU A 50 -1.42 -2.78 7.29
C GLU A 50 -1.77 -2.78 5.80
N ALA A 51 -1.09 -1.94 5.01
CA ALA A 51 -1.25 -1.89 3.56
C ALA A 51 -0.93 -3.25 2.92
N MET A 52 0.17 -3.90 3.32
CA MET A 52 0.50 -5.25 2.85
C MET A 52 -0.57 -6.26 3.26
N LYS A 53 -1.04 -6.20 4.52
CA LYS A 53 -2.09 -7.11 5.02
C LYS A 53 -3.41 -6.94 4.26
N THR A 54 -3.82 -5.72 3.95
CA THR A 54 -4.99 -5.42 3.12
C THR A 54 -4.83 -6.02 1.72
N VAL A 55 -3.66 -5.85 1.09
CA VAL A 55 -3.37 -6.46 -0.21
C VAL A 55 -3.40 -7.99 -0.15
N ASP A 56 -2.81 -8.58 0.88
CA ASP A 56 -2.87 -10.02 1.13
C ASP A 56 -4.32 -10.49 1.26
N GLN A 57 -5.15 -9.79 2.04
CA GLN A 57 -6.58 -10.13 2.20
C GLN A 57 -7.38 -9.97 0.90
N ILE A 58 -7.14 -8.92 0.12
CA ILE A 58 -7.83 -8.73 -1.17
C ILE A 58 -7.49 -9.88 -2.11
N ARG A 59 -6.21 -10.26 -2.18
CA ARG A 59 -5.73 -11.29 -3.10
C ARG A 59 -6.08 -12.71 -2.66
N ASP A 60 -6.09 -12.97 -1.36
CA ASP A 60 -6.50 -14.25 -0.78
C ASP A 60 -8.03 -14.41 -0.87
N GLY A 61 -8.78 -13.35 -0.53
CA GLY A 61 -10.24 -13.32 -0.58
C GLY A 61 -10.83 -13.28 -2.00
N SER A 62 -10.06 -12.90 -3.02
CA SER A 62 -10.49 -12.94 -4.43
C SER A 62 -10.32 -14.30 -5.11
N SER A 63 -9.88 -15.34 -4.38
CA SER A 63 -9.60 -16.67 -4.95
C SER A 63 -10.76 -17.68 -4.82
N GLN A 64 -12.02 -17.23 -4.70
CA GLN A 64 -13.21 -18.12 -4.70
C GLN A 64 -14.02 -18.02 -5.98
#